data_AF-A0A955Q107-F1
#
_entry.id   AF-A0A955Q107-F1
#
_cell.length_a   1.000
_cell.length_b   1.000
_cell.length_c   1.000
_cell.angle_alpha   90.00
_cell.angle_beta   90.00
_cell.angle_gamma   90.00
#
_symmetry.space_group_name_H-M   'P 1'
#
loop_
_entity.id
_entity.type
_entity.pdbx_description
1 polymer ?
#
loop_
_entity_poly.entity_id
_entity_poly.type
_entity_poly.pdbx_seq_one_letter_code
_entity_poly.pdbx_strand_id
1 'polypeptide(L)'
;MPFVPLHPTALRLGLYIKIEGSWFSHPFPTNSFKIESVKDLETLRGLTKVKLYFDPDRSEPEGIHSDHTKAPDRKGIQNTGEPDKEPSNESEPITPEDSSEEEATQEDPIQRKVAQHQAFHVYQEHLQAVGGQFQEVVQEAKLVMQDVITGRPRGLRTAQKIVSELYEILDIADNSRALLNLIGSNESNEEFFLHALNVCSLSLMVGQDLGLSREEAEKLALGALFHDIGELKFPAEHLLRKGSMSASERKNFLSTHPKYGVELAEKLPNFPYEAIDVIRQHHERLNGSGFPTGKKDDQISKFAKIVMVVDEYDELCHHPDPDKSLIPSEALSYLYVKCRHTLWHEAVVSLISQLGVYPPGSLVNLSNQKIGIVTSVNLANRLRPVILVYDEHSSSDEPIILNLSEEDESLSIVSAIRPVDLSAKIRECLNPRRIISYFPSASSTESGVGGLRTLAVST
;
A
#
# COMPACT_ATOMS: atom_id res chain seq x y z
N MET A 1 -27.39 -20.30 -7.23
CA MET A 1 -27.84 -21.46 -6.45
C MET A 1 -27.41 -21.26 -5.00
N PRO A 2 -28.15 -21.72 -3.98
CA PRO A 2 -27.78 -21.44 -2.61
C PRO A 2 -26.62 -22.33 -2.18
N PHE A 3 -25.56 -21.70 -1.71
CA PHE A 3 -24.54 -22.34 -0.89
C PHE A 3 -25.22 -23.12 0.25
N VAL A 4 -24.88 -24.40 0.38
CA VAL A 4 -25.45 -25.32 1.39
C VAL A 4 -24.51 -25.36 2.59
N PRO A 5 -25.02 -25.30 3.84
CA PRO A 5 -24.18 -25.41 5.04
C PRO A 5 -23.32 -26.69 5.00
N LEU A 6 -22.01 -26.53 5.22
CA LEU A 6 -21.03 -27.60 5.24
C LEU A 6 -20.55 -27.83 6.67
N HIS A 7 -20.69 -29.06 7.16
CA HIS A 7 -20.13 -29.44 8.45
C HIS A 7 -18.61 -29.68 8.31
N PRO A 8 -17.75 -29.27 9.27
CA PRO A 8 -16.30 -29.42 9.16
C PRO A 8 -15.81 -30.86 8.92
N THR A 9 -16.57 -31.86 9.38
CA THR A 9 -16.24 -33.29 9.15
C THR A 9 -16.46 -33.74 7.70
N ALA A 10 -17.18 -32.97 6.89
CA ALA A 10 -17.45 -33.24 5.47
C ALA A 10 -16.46 -32.52 4.53
N LEU A 11 -15.44 -31.83 5.07
CA LEU A 11 -14.40 -31.18 4.28
C LEU A 11 -13.53 -32.20 3.54
N ARG A 12 -13.50 -32.08 2.21
CA ARG A 12 -12.67 -32.88 1.29
C ARG A 12 -12.17 -32.03 0.13
N LEU A 13 -11.12 -32.51 -0.54
CA LEU A 13 -10.61 -31.93 -1.77
C LEU A 13 -11.71 -31.90 -2.85
N GLY A 14 -11.64 -30.89 -3.70
CA GLY A 14 -12.56 -30.71 -4.83
C GLY A 14 -13.86 -29.98 -4.48
N LEU A 15 -14.15 -29.68 -3.21
CA LEU A 15 -15.32 -28.86 -2.82
C LEU A 15 -15.10 -27.39 -3.17
N TYR A 16 -16.11 -26.75 -3.76
CA TYR A 16 -16.18 -25.30 -3.89
C TYR A 16 -16.90 -24.72 -2.68
N ILE A 17 -16.14 -24.09 -1.79
CA ILE A 17 -16.64 -23.62 -0.49
C ILE A 17 -16.85 -22.11 -0.45
N LYS A 18 -17.64 -21.66 0.52
CA LYS A 18 -17.76 -20.28 0.94
C LYS A 18 -17.66 -20.18 2.45
N ILE A 19 -16.85 -19.23 2.91
CA ILE A 19 -16.64 -18.92 4.31
C ILE A 19 -17.48 -17.69 4.67
N GLU A 20 -18.28 -17.77 5.74
CA GLU A 20 -19.11 -16.65 6.21
C GLU A 20 -18.30 -15.75 7.16
N GLY A 21 -18.11 -14.49 6.75
CA GLY A 21 -17.40 -13.49 7.53
C GLY A 21 -16.63 -12.50 6.67
N SER A 22 -15.84 -11.65 7.33
CA SER A 22 -14.84 -10.82 6.66
C SER A 22 -13.69 -11.71 6.20
N TRP A 23 -13.10 -11.45 5.03
CA TRP A 23 -11.97 -12.25 4.54
C TRP A 23 -10.76 -12.21 5.49
N PHE A 24 -10.63 -11.14 6.29
CA PHE A 24 -9.65 -11.01 7.37
C PHE A 24 -9.85 -12.01 8.53
N SER A 25 -10.96 -12.75 8.57
CA SER A 25 -11.22 -13.75 9.61
C SER A 25 -10.63 -15.13 9.30
N HIS A 26 -10.02 -15.30 8.13
CA HIS A 26 -9.42 -16.55 7.70
C HIS A 26 -8.21 -16.31 6.77
N PRO A 27 -7.27 -17.25 6.66
CA PRO A 27 -6.03 -17.07 5.89
C PRO A 27 -6.19 -17.23 4.37
N PHE A 28 -7.41 -17.43 3.85
CA PHE A 28 -7.66 -17.63 2.41
C PHE A 28 -7.82 -16.31 1.63
N PRO A 29 -7.36 -16.24 0.36
CA PRO A 29 -7.33 -15.01 -0.44
C PRO A 29 -8.72 -14.50 -0.85
N THR A 30 -9.75 -15.34 -0.78
CA THR A 30 -11.14 -14.95 -1.02
C THR A 30 -12.06 -15.72 -0.09
N ASN A 31 -13.28 -15.21 0.12
CA ASN A 31 -14.30 -15.90 0.90
C ASN A 31 -14.91 -17.12 0.17
N SER A 32 -14.57 -17.37 -1.09
CA SER A 32 -15.12 -18.49 -1.85
C SER A 32 -14.15 -19.03 -2.88
N PHE A 33 -13.73 -20.27 -2.71
CA PHE A 33 -12.70 -20.91 -3.52
C PHE A 33 -12.90 -22.43 -3.54
N LYS A 34 -12.20 -23.10 -4.45
CA LYS A 34 -12.17 -24.57 -4.53
C LYS A 34 -11.03 -25.09 -3.65
N ILE A 35 -11.27 -26.13 -2.87
CA ILE A 35 -10.23 -26.77 -2.06
C ILE A 35 -9.38 -27.65 -2.98
N GLU A 36 -8.20 -27.17 -3.35
CA GLU A 36 -7.31 -27.84 -4.31
C GLU A 36 -6.10 -28.50 -3.65
N SER A 37 -5.76 -28.11 -2.41
CA SER A 37 -4.61 -28.67 -1.69
C SER A 37 -4.98 -29.28 -0.33
N VAL A 38 -4.19 -30.26 0.11
CA VAL A 38 -4.31 -30.87 1.45
C VAL A 38 -4.06 -29.81 2.55
N LYS A 39 -3.16 -28.85 2.28
CA LYS A 39 -2.87 -27.71 3.16
C LYS A 39 -4.09 -26.80 3.39
N ASP A 40 -4.85 -26.50 2.35
CA ASP A 40 -6.09 -25.71 2.48
C ASP A 40 -7.12 -26.44 3.35
N LEU A 41 -7.20 -27.76 3.18
CA LEU A 41 -8.13 -28.62 3.90
C LEU A 41 -7.78 -28.70 5.40
N GLU A 42 -6.50 -28.81 5.75
CA GLU A 42 -6.03 -28.76 7.14
C GLU A 42 -6.27 -27.39 7.78
N THR A 43 -6.00 -26.32 7.03
CA THR A 43 -6.25 -24.94 7.44
C THR A 43 -7.73 -24.71 7.73
N LEU A 44 -8.64 -25.20 6.88
CA LEU A 44 -10.09 -25.14 7.08
C LEU A 44 -10.56 -25.92 8.31
N ARG A 45 -9.94 -27.07 8.61
CA ARG A 45 -10.26 -27.87 9.80
C ARG A 45 -9.84 -27.14 11.09
N GLY A 46 -8.82 -26.30 11.05
CA GLY A 46 -8.40 -25.45 12.17
C GLY A 46 -9.34 -24.29 12.49
N LEU A 47 -10.20 -23.88 11.55
CA LEU A 47 -11.11 -22.74 11.69
C LEU A 47 -12.42 -23.13 12.41
N THR A 48 -12.34 -23.41 13.70
CA THR A 48 -13.47 -23.92 14.51
C THR A 48 -14.60 -22.91 14.79
N LYS A 49 -14.40 -21.62 14.49
CA LYS A 49 -15.35 -20.53 14.77
C LYS A 49 -16.09 -20.01 13.55
N VAL A 50 -15.84 -20.57 12.37
CA VAL A 50 -16.36 -20.02 11.11
C VAL A 50 -17.40 -20.95 10.50
N LYS A 51 -18.49 -20.37 9.96
CA LYS A 51 -19.52 -21.13 9.26
C LYS A 51 -19.09 -21.35 7.82
N LEU A 52 -19.06 -22.61 7.41
CA LEU A 52 -18.70 -23.03 6.07
C LEU A 52 -19.95 -23.41 5.29
N TYR A 53 -19.93 -23.11 4.00
CA TYR A 53 -20.94 -23.53 3.05
C TYR A 53 -20.25 -24.08 1.80
N PHE A 54 -20.93 -24.87 0.99
CA PHE A 54 -20.41 -25.35 -0.29
C PHE A 54 -21.44 -25.23 -1.41
N ASP A 55 -20.95 -25.17 -2.64
CA ASP A 55 -21.76 -25.13 -3.87
C ASP A 55 -21.69 -26.50 -4.55
N PRO A 56 -22.76 -27.31 -4.53
CA PRO A 56 -22.77 -28.65 -5.13
C PRO A 56 -22.47 -28.67 -6.63
N ASP A 57 -22.87 -27.64 -7.38
CA ASP A 57 -22.72 -27.61 -8.85
C ASP A 57 -21.28 -27.30 -9.27
N ARG A 58 -20.52 -26.64 -8.38
CA ARG A 58 -19.12 -26.27 -8.60
C ARG A 58 -18.15 -27.19 -7.87
N SER A 59 -18.67 -28.11 -7.05
CA SER A 59 -17.89 -29.09 -6.30
C SER A 59 -17.74 -30.39 -7.09
N GLU A 60 -16.60 -31.05 -6.93
CA GLU A 60 -16.37 -32.35 -7.57
C GLU A 60 -17.22 -33.46 -6.90
N PRO A 61 -17.75 -34.43 -7.67
CA PRO A 61 -18.47 -35.58 -7.13
C PRO A 61 -17.62 -36.36 -6.14
N GLU A 62 -18.24 -36.98 -5.14
CA GLU A 62 -17.55 -37.88 -4.21
C GLU A 62 -16.95 -39.06 -5.00
N GLY A 63 -15.61 -39.20 -4.98
CA GLY A 63 -14.92 -40.40 -5.50
C GLY A 63 -13.98 -40.22 -6.70
N ILE A 64 -13.66 -39.00 -7.14
CA ILE A 64 -12.67 -38.77 -8.21
C ILE A 64 -11.40 -38.15 -7.61
N HIS A 65 -10.42 -38.98 -7.25
CA HIS A 65 -9.04 -38.52 -7.04
C HIS A 65 -8.29 -38.75 -8.36
N SER A 66 -8.22 -37.72 -9.22
CA SER A 66 -7.28 -37.73 -10.34
C SER A 66 -5.97 -37.08 -9.89
N ASP A 67 -4.95 -37.91 -9.76
CA ASP A 67 -3.57 -37.55 -9.47
C ASP A 67 -2.98 -36.82 -10.70
N HIS A 68 -2.91 -35.49 -10.68
CA HIS A 68 -2.28 -34.71 -11.75
C HIS A 68 -1.56 -33.46 -11.22
N THR A 69 -0.26 -33.61 -10.98
CA THR A 69 0.74 -32.58 -11.30
C THR A 69 0.75 -32.35 -12.82
N LYS A 70 0.50 -31.12 -13.28
CA LYS A 70 0.95 -30.64 -14.59
C LYS A 70 0.96 -29.11 -14.68
N ALA A 71 2.16 -28.57 -14.86
CA ALA A 71 2.40 -27.24 -15.43
C ALA A 71 2.04 -27.22 -16.93
N PRO A 72 1.73 -26.05 -17.53
CA PRO A 72 1.28 -25.95 -18.91
C PRO A 72 2.47 -25.81 -19.86
N ASP A 73 2.41 -26.46 -21.02
CA ASP A 73 3.29 -26.06 -22.12
C ASP A 73 2.62 -26.08 -23.50
N ARG A 74 3.14 -25.19 -24.34
CA ARG A 74 2.60 -24.67 -25.60
C ARG A 74 2.62 -25.69 -26.75
N LYS A 75 1.62 -25.59 -27.64
CA LYS A 75 1.60 -26.16 -29.01
C LYS A 75 2.82 -25.62 -29.80
N GLY A 76 3.49 -26.33 -30.72
CA GLY A 76 3.35 -27.68 -31.26
C GLY A 76 4.26 -27.85 -32.50
N ILE A 77 3.95 -28.90 -33.29
CA ILE A 77 4.42 -29.27 -34.65
C ILE A 77 5.32 -30.51 -34.71
N GLN A 78 4.85 -31.46 -35.54
CA GLN A 78 5.30 -32.82 -35.84
C GLN A 78 6.34 -32.83 -36.98
N ASN A 79 7.27 -33.79 -37.00
CA ASN A 79 7.35 -34.84 -38.05
C ASN A 79 8.47 -35.88 -37.84
N THR A 80 8.06 -37.16 -37.82
CA THR A 80 8.57 -38.40 -38.46
C THR A 80 10.05 -38.61 -38.85
N GLY A 81 10.60 -39.79 -38.47
CA GLY A 81 11.64 -40.51 -39.23
C GLY A 81 12.58 -41.45 -38.43
N GLU A 82 12.34 -42.76 -38.46
CA GLU A 82 13.23 -43.90 -38.09
C GLU A 82 14.29 -44.20 -39.20
N PRO A 83 15.22 -45.18 -39.07
CA PRO A 83 16.22 -45.46 -38.03
C PRO A 83 17.63 -45.75 -38.67
N ASP A 84 18.58 -46.25 -37.85
CA ASP A 84 19.73 -47.15 -38.18
C ASP A 84 21.18 -46.70 -37.86
N LYS A 85 21.85 -47.62 -37.13
CA LYS A 85 23.28 -48.04 -37.09
C LYS A 85 24.17 -47.66 -35.88
N GLU A 86 24.30 -48.65 -35.01
CA GLU A 86 25.48 -49.08 -34.22
C GLU A 86 26.73 -49.42 -35.11
N PRO A 87 27.95 -49.75 -34.57
CA PRO A 87 28.29 -50.15 -33.19
C PRO A 87 29.61 -49.61 -32.55
N SER A 88 29.77 -50.00 -31.27
CA SER A 88 31.00 -50.39 -30.55
C SER A 88 32.04 -49.33 -30.15
N ASN A 89 32.21 -49.14 -28.83
CA ASN A 89 33.39 -49.72 -28.16
C ASN A 89 33.15 -49.90 -26.65
N GLU A 90 33.58 -51.06 -26.16
CA GLU A 90 33.52 -51.53 -24.77
C GLU A 90 34.51 -50.77 -23.88
N SER A 91 34.12 -50.48 -22.63
CA SER A 91 34.96 -50.47 -21.42
C SER A 91 34.08 -50.27 -20.19
N GLU A 92 34.10 -51.25 -19.30
CA GLU A 92 33.31 -51.38 -18.07
C GLU A 92 33.87 -50.53 -16.88
N PRO A 93 33.25 -50.52 -15.68
CA PRO A 93 32.79 -49.32 -15.00
C PRO A 93 33.69 -48.87 -13.84
N ILE A 94 33.67 -47.57 -13.53
CA ILE A 94 34.11 -47.04 -12.23
C ILE A 94 32.89 -46.37 -11.61
N THR A 95 32.35 -46.99 -10.58
CA THR A 95 31.40 -46.40 -9.63
C THR A 95 32.05 -45.21 -8.94
N PRO A 96 31.41 -44.02 -8.92
CA PRO A 96 31.59 -43.07 -7.85
C PRO A 96 30.43 -43.21 -6.87
N GLU A 97 30.80 -43.27 -5.61
CA GLU A 97 29.94 -43.37 -4.45
C GLU A 97 28.87 -42.28 -4.45
N ASP A 98 27.65 -42.75 -4.23
CA ASP A 98 26.48 -41.99 -3.83
C ASP A 98 26.69 -41.53 -2.39
N SER A 99 27.12 -40.28 -2.22
CA SER A 99 26.97 -39.53 -0.97
C SER A 99 27.09 -38.03 -1.26
N SER A 100 26.23 -37.50 -2.13
CA SER A 100 25.81 -36.11 -1.99
C SER A 100 24.66 -36.09 -1.00
N GLU A 101 25.01 -36.16 0.29
CA GLU A 101 24.18 -35.54 1.31
C GLU A 101 24.05 -34.08 0.88
N GLU A 102 22.86 -33.72 0.41
CA GLU A 102 22.45 -32.33 0.34
C GLU A 102 22.46 -31.80 1.78
N GLU A 103 23.62 -31.30 2.22
CA GLU A 103 23.72 -30.38 3.34
C GLU A 103 22.91 -29.15 2.96
N ALA A 104 21.62 -29.18 3.28
CA ALA A 104 20.85 -27.97 3.49
C ALA A 104 21.58 -27.20 4.59
N THR A 105 22.37 -26.21 4.17
CA THR A 105 23.06 -25.27 5.06
C THR A 105 22.00 -24.58 5.90
N GLN A 106 21.72 -25.12 7.09
CA GLN A 106 21.03 -24.40 8.14
C GLN A 106 21.98 -23.25 8.53
N GLU A 107 21.68 -22.04 8.05
CA GLU A 107 22.42 -20.84 8.42
C GLU A 107 22.55 -20.77 9.95
N ASP A 108 23.77 -20.50 10.44
CA ASP A 108 24.05 -20.32 11.86
C ASP A 108 23.11 -19.23 12.43
N PRO A 109 22.29 -19.54 13.46
CA PRO A 109 21.39 -18.57 14.08
C PRO A 109 22.07 -17.26 14.51
N ILE A 110 23.36 -17.32 14.87
CA ILE A 110 24.15 -16.15 15.24
C ILE A 110 24.42 -15.29 14.01
N GLN A 111 24.85 -15.90 12.90
CA GLN A 111 25.17 -15.21 11.66
C GLN A 111 23.93 -14.57 11.04
N ARG A 112 22.79 -15.25 11.11
CA ARG A 112 21.48 -14.72 10.69
C ARG A 112 21.07 -13.50 11.52
N LYS A 113 21.23 -13.56 12.85
CA LYS A 113 20.93 -12.40 13.71
C LYS A 113 21.85 -11.21 13.40
N VAL A 114 23.13 -11.45 13.14
CA VAL A 114 24.08 -10.40 12.73
C VAL A 114 23.63 -9.74 11.41
N ALA A 115 23.22 -10.53 10.42
CA ALA A 115 22.73 -10.02 9.14
C ALA A 115 21.47 -9.15 9.32
N GLN A 116 20.54 -9.54 10.18
CA GLN A 116 19.32 -8.78 10.48
C GLN A 116 19.62 -7.41 11.16
N HIS A 117 20.61 -7.36 12.06
CA HIS A 117 21.06 -6.09 12.66
C HIS A 117 21.80 -5.21 11.64
N GLN A 118 22.64 -5.79 10.78
CA GLN A 118 23.28 -5.04 9.70
C GLN A 118 22.24 -4.45 8.73
N ALA A 119 21.22 -5.23 8.37
CA ALA A 119 20.11 -4.78 7.54
C ALA A 119 19.36 -3.61 8.22
N PHE A 120 19.17 -3.66 9.54
CA PHE A 120 18.58 -2.57 10.30
C PHE A 120 19.40 -1.27 10.22
N HIS A 121 20.73 -1.34 10.37
CA HIS A 121 21.57 -0.14 10.22
C HIS A 121 21.53 0.44 8.80
N VAL A 122 21.60 -0.40 7.76
CA VAL A 122 21.47 0.04 6.36
C VAL A 122 20.11 0.73 6.13
N TYR A 123 19.04 0.16 6.68
CA TYR A 123 17.72 0.77 6.63
C TYR A 123 17.66 2.13 7.34
N GLN A 124 18.28 2.27 8.52
CA GLN A 124 18.35 3.56 9.22
C GLN A 124 19.09 4.62 8.42
N GLU A 125 20.25 4.30 7.83
CA GLU A 125 21.00 5.22 6.98
C GLU A 125 20.18 5.65 5.75
N HIS A 126 19.49 4.70 5.12
CA HIS A 126 18.61 4.97 4.00
C HIS A 126 17.44 5.90 4.39
N LEU A 127 16.79 5.65 5.52
CA LEU A 127 15.74 6.52 6.06
C LEU A 127 16.23 7.93 6.34
N GLN A 128 17.44 8.10 6.87
CA GLN A 128 18.02 9.42 7.13
C GLN A 128 18.26 10.18 5.83
N ALA A 129 18.83 9.53 4.81
CA ALA A 129 19.09 10.14 3.51
C ALA A 129 17.80 10.61 2.83
N VAL A 130 16.78 9.74 2.80
CA VAL A 130 15.47 10.04 2.19
C VAL A 130 14.72 11.08 3.02
N GLY A 131 14.88 11.05 4.34
CA GLY A 131 14.32 12.06 5.25
C GLY A 131 14.80 13.46 4.92
N GLY A 132 16.10 13.63 4.63
CA GLY A 132 16.67 14.91 4.19
C GLY A 132 16.04 15.41 2.88
N GLN A 133 15.96 14.56 1.87
CA GLN A 133 15.37 14.89 0.57
C GLN A 133 13.89 15.28 0.69
N PHE A 134 13.13 14.54 1.51
CA PHE A 134 11.72 14.83 1.74
C PHE A 134 11.50 16.18 2.42
N GLN A 135 12.34 16.53 3.40
CA GLN A 135 12.26 17.86 4.03
C GLN A 135 12.48 18.98 3.01
N GLU A 136 13.39 18.80 2.06
CA GLU A 136 13.59 19.76 0.97
C GLU A 136 12.33 19.90 0.10
N VAL A 137 11.70 18.79 -0.28
CA VAL A 137 10.44 18.79 -1.06
C VAL A 137 9.30 19.45 -0.29
N VAL A 138 9.18 19.21 1.02
CA VAL A 138 8.18 19.86 1.87
C VAL A 138 8.39 21.39 1.91
N GLN A 139 9.63 21.85 2.04
CA GLN A 139 9.91 23.30 1.99
C GLN A 139 9.62 23.89 0.60
N GLU A 140 9.93 23.18 -0.47
CA GLU A 140 9.62 23.62 -1.83
C GLU A 140 8.10 23.69 -2.06
N ALA A 141 7.35 22.67 -1.65
CA ALA A 141 5.88 22.65 -1.72
C ALA A 141 5.26 23.83 -0.97
N LYS A 142 5.81 24.18 0.21
CA LYS A 142 5.38 25.35 0.98
C LYS A 142 5.60 26.67 0.23
N LEU A 143 6.77 26.85 -0.38
CA LEU A 143 7.06 28.04 -1.19
C LEU A 143 6.16 28.11 -2.43
N VAL A 144 5.92 26.97 -3.08
CA VAL A 144 5.02 26.83 -4.22
C VAL A 144 3.60 27.27 -3.85
N MET A 145 3.05 26.76 -2.75
CA MET A 145 1.72 27.14 -2.29
C MET A 145 1.64 28.63 -1.96
N GLN A 146 2.65 29.21 -1.32
CA GLN A 146 2.70 30.66 -1.06
C GLN A 146 2.70 31.48 -2.36
N ASP A 147 3.46 31.05 -3.37
CA ASP A 147 3.48 31.70 -4.68
C ASP A 147 2.12 31.58 -5.39
N VAL A 148 1.44 30.44 -5.30
CA VAL A 148 0.08 30.25 -5.84
C VAL A 148 -0.92 31.16 -5.13
N ILE A 149 -0.90 31.24 -3.80
CA ILE A 149 -1.78 32.10 -3.00
C ILE A 149 -1.62 33.57 -3.37
N THR A 150 -0.38 33.99 -3.67
CA THR A 150 -0.04 35.36 -4.07
C THR A 150 -0.21 35.63 -5.57
N GLY A 151 -0.66 34.63 -6.34
CA GLY A 151 -0.91 34.76 -7.78
C GLY A 151 0.36 34.87 -8.63
N ARG A 152 1.50 34.39 -8.13
CA ARG A 152 2.77 34.42 -8.87
C ARG A 152 2.84 33.24 -9.86
N PRO A 153 2.98 33.49 -11.19
CA PRO A 153 2.98 32.42 -12.19
C PRO A 153 4.10 31.38 -12.04
N ARG A 154 5.18 31.71 -11.32
CA ARG A 154 6.27 30.77 -11.03
C ARG A 154 5.81 29.61 -10.14
N GLY A 155 4.82 29.82 -9.26
CA GLY A 155 4.30 28.78 -8.37
C GLY A 155 3.77 27.58 -9.15
N LEU A 156 2.96 27.82 -10.19
CA LEU A 156 2.44 26.75 -11.05
C LEU A 156 3.57 26.00 -11.80
N ARG A 157 4.56 26.72 -12.33
CA ARG A 157 5.69 26.09 -13.05
C ARG A 157 6.51 25.19 -12.13
N THR A 158 6.78 25.64 -10.91
CA THR A 158 7.51 24.83 -9.93
C THR A 158 6.66 23.63 -9.48
N ALA A 159 5.34 23.80 -9.28
CA ALA A 159 4.45 22.69 -8.98
C ALA A 159 4.44 21.61 -10.07
N GLN A 160 4.39 22.03 -11.35
CA GLN A 160 4.48 21.13 -12.50
C GLN A 160 5.80 20.35 -12.51
N LYS A 161 6.91 21.02 -12.13
CA LYS A 161 8.22 20.38 -12.02
C LYS A 161 8.22 19.30 -10.92
N ILE A 162 7.74 19.63 -9.71
CA ILE A 162 7.62 18.66 -8.60
C ILE A 162 6.77 17.46 -9.02
N VAL A 163 5.60 17.70 -9.62
CA VAL A 163 4.70 16.64 -10.10
C VAL A 163 5.38 15.75 -11.13
N SER A 164 6.08 16.34 -12.11
CA SER A 164 6.81 15.57 -13.12
C SER A 164 7.93 14.74 -12.50
N GLU A 165 8.67 15.27 -11.53
CA GLU A 165 9.73 14.52 -10.84
C GLU A 165 9.15 13.36 -10.03
N LEU A 166 8.05 13.58 -9.29
CA LEU A 166 7.34 12.51 -8.57
C LEU A 166 6.84 11.42 -9.53
N TYR A 167 6.30 11.80 -10.70
CA TYR A 167 5.86 10.85 -11.72
C TYR A 167 7.02 9.97 -12.20
N GLU A 168 8.16 10.57 -12.55
CA GLU A 168 9.34 9.82 -13.04
C GLU A 168 9.88 8.86 -11.98
N ILE A 169 9.92 9.26 -10.71
CA ILE A 169 10.38 8.38 -9.62
C ILE A 169 9.43 7.18 -9.46
N LEU A 170 8.12 7.41 -9.50
CA LEU A 170 7.12 6.34 -9.39
C LEU A 170 7.19 5.37 -10.59
N ASP A 171 7.35 5.90 -11.81
CA ASP A 171 7.44 5.12 -13.04
C ASP A 171 8.69 4.22 -13.09
N ILE A 172 9.83 4.72 -12.59
CA ILE A 172 11.11 3.99 -12.60
C ILE A 172 11.18 2.88 -11.53
N ALA A 173 10.61 3.12 -10.35
CA ALA A 173 10.93 2.32 -9.17
C ALA A 173 10.09 1.04 -9.01
N ASP A 174 9.14 0.75 -9.89
CA ASP A 174 7.90 0.02 -9.57
C ASP A 174 7.18 0.72 -8.39
N ASN A 175 5.96 1.21 -8.63
CA ASN A 175 5.16 2.02 -7.69
C ASN A 175 5.21 1.58 -6.20
N SER A 176 5.32 0.27 -5.92
CA SER A 176 5.42 -0.27 -4.55
C SER A 176 6.77 -0.11 -3.84
N ARG A 177 7.89 -0.02 -4.57
CA ARG A 177 9.22 0.14 -3.95
C ARG A 177 9.58 1.60 -3.75
N ALA A 178 8.97 2.49 -4.53
CA ALA A 178 9.15 3.93 -4.41
C ALA A 178 8.63 4.48 -3.08
N LEU A 179 7.55 3.93 -2.52
CA LEU A 179 6.96 4.43 -1.28
C LEU A 179 7.84 4.07 -0.08
N LEU A 180 8.83 4.92 0.19
CA LEU A 180 9.55 4.88 1.44
C LEU A 180 8.76 5.62 2.49
N ASN A 181 8.46 4.88 3.55
CA ASN A 181 7.94 5.46 4.77
C ASN A 181 9.05 6.16 5.51
N LEU A 182 8.93 7.47 5.62
CA LEU A 182 9.72 8.20 6.58
C LEU A 182 9.09 8.00 7.97
N ILE A 183 9.72 7.15 8.78
CA ILE A 183 9.44 6.87 10.19
C ILE A 183 10.49 7.64 11.06
N GLY A 184 10.20 8.15 12.28
CA GLY A 184 10.93 9.28 12.95
C GLY A 184 10.15 10.61 13.27
N SER A 185 10.80 11.74 13.55
CA SER A 185 10.12 12.92 14.13
C SER A 185 9.67 13.95 13.10
N ASN A 186 8.48 14.52 13.28
CA ASN A 186 8.30 15.97 13.24
C ASN A 186 6.98 16.34 13.91
N GLU A 187 7.09 16.91 15.12
CA GLU A 187 6.08 17.82 15.69
C GLU A 187 6.07 19.12 14.86
N SER A 188 6.02 19.04 13.53
CA SER A 188 6.11 20.22 12.68
C SER A 188 4.70 20.71 12.31
N ASN A 189 4.55 22.04 12.28
CA ASN A 189 3.39 22.77 11.73
C ASN A 189 3.24 22.56 10.20
N GLU A 190 3.58 21.38 9.69
CA GLU A 190 3.66 21.07 8.27
C GLU A 190 2.69 19.95 7.87
N GLU A 191 1.82 19.49 8.79
CA GLU A 191 0.80 18.45 8.55
C GLU A 191 0.04 18.70 7.24
N PHE A 192 -0.33 19.96 6.97
CA PHE A 192 -0.98 20.38 5.73
C PHE A 192 -0.17 20.06 4.45
N PHE A 193 1.13 20.36 4.45
CA PHE A 193 1.99 20.14 3.28
C PHE A 193 2.29 18.65 3.11
N LEU A 194 2.43 17.91 4.22
CA LEU A 194 2.59 16.47 4.21
C LEU A 194 1.36 15.78 3.61
N HIS A 195 0.16 16.17 4.05
CA HIS A 195 -1.11 15.70 3.53
C HIS A 195 -1.21 15.95 2.02
N ALA A 196 -0.94 17.17 1.56
CA ALA A 196 -0.98 17.49 0.13
C ALA A 196 -0.01 16.65 -0.72
N LEU A 197 1.20 16.39 -0.21
CA LEU A 197 2.19 15.56 -0.90
C LEU A 197 1.83 14.06 -0.88
N ASN A 198 1.28 13.56 0.22
CA ASN A 198 0.77 12.20 0.32
C ASN A 198 -0.36 11.98 -0.69
N VAL A 199 -1.36 12.85 -0.67
CA VAL A 199 -2.52 12.77 -1.56
C VAL A 199 -2.09 12.89 -3.02
N CYS A 200 -1.13 13.76 -3.33
CA CYS A 200 -0.52 13.85 -4.65
C CYS A 200 0.15 12.54 -5.10
N SER A 201 1.05 11.99 -4.28
CA SER A 201 1.85 10.80 -4.62
C SER A 201 0.97 9.55 -4.77
N LEU A 202 0.04 9.34 -3.83
CA LEU A 202 -0.90 8.21 -3.88
C LEU A 202 -1.89 8.35 -5.04
N SER A 203 -2.35 9.56 -5.35
CA SER A 203 -3.23 9.79 -6.51
C SER A 203 -2.52 9.50 -7.83
N LEU A 204 -1.22 9.83 -7.95
CA LEU A 204 -0.41 9.45 -9.11
C LEU A 204 -0.37 7.94 -9.30
N MET A 205 -0.06 7.19 -8.24
CA MET A 205 -0.01 5.72 -8.28
C MET A 205 -1.36 5.10 -8.68
N VAL A 206 -2.46 5.56 -8.08
CA VAL A 206 -3.81 5.11 -8.43
C VAL A 206 -4.16 5.49 -9.86
N GLY A 207 -3.81 6.71 -10.30
CA GLY A 207 -4.04 7.16 -11.66
C GLY A 207 -3.34 6.30 -12.71
N GLN A 208 -2.06 5.99 -12.48
CA GLN A 208 -1.27 5.12 -13.35
C GLN A 208 -1.85 3.70 -13.43
N ASP A 209 -2.19 3.10 -12.29
CA ASP A 209 -2.82 1.77 -12.22
C ASP A 209 -4.18 1.72 -12.94
N LEU A 210 -4.94 2.83 -12.90
CA LEU A 210 -6.19 3.00 -13.65
C LEU A 210 -5.99 3.41 -15.12
N GLY A 211 -4.76 3.37 -15.62
CA GLY A 211 -4.41 3.58 -17.02
C GLY A 211 -4.51 5.03 -17.50
N LEU A 212 -4.36 6.02 -16.61
CA LEU A 212 -4.22 7.41 -17.04
C LEU A 212 -2.91 7.59 -17.82
N SER A 213 -2.98 8.36 -18.90
CA SER A 213 -1.79 8.83 -19.59
C SER A 213 -0.97 9.75 -18.69
N ARG A 214 0.31 9.97 -19.03
CA ARG A 214 1.18 10.91 -18.31
C ARG A 214 0.54 12.30 -18.17
N GLU A 215 -0.01 12.85 -19.24
CA GLU A 215 -0.65 14.18 -19.22
C GLU A 215 -1.85 14.21 -18.25
N GLU A 216 -2.67 13.16 -18.26
CA GLU A 216 -3.80 13.03 -17.33
C GLU A 216 -3.34 12.88 -15.88
N ALA A 217 -2.30 12.07 -15.65
CA ALA A 217 -1.71 11.86 -14.32
C ALA A 217 -1.11 13.16 -13.75
N GLU A 218 -0.42 13.96 -14.58
CA GLU A 218 0.14 15.26 -14.17
C GLU A 218 -0.99 16.24 -13.79
N LYS A 219 -2.11 16.27 -14.53
CA LYS A 219 -3.28 17.10 -14.19
C LYS A 219 -3.97 16.63 -12.91
N LEU A 220 -4.13 15.32 -12.73
CA LEU A 220 -4.63 14.71 -11.49
C LEU A 220 -3.77 15.12 -10.30
N ALA A 221 -2.45 14.98 -10.43
CA ALA A 221 -1.48 15.28 -9.39
C ALA A 221 -1.43 16.75 -9.00
N LEU A 222 -1.53 17.67 -9.97
CA LEU A 222 -1.67 19.10 -9.68
C LEU A 222 -2.98 19.38 -8.92
N GLY A 223 -4.08 18.75 -9.33
CA GLY A 223 -5.35 18.85 -8.60
C GLY A 223 -5.23 18.34 -7.16
N ALA A 224 -4.58 17.19 -6.98
CA ALA A 224 -4.33 16.56 -5.69
C ALA A 224 -3.40 17.40 -4.79
N LEU A 225 -2.32 17.96 -5.34
CA LEU A 225 -1.39 18.82 -4.58
C LEU A 225 -2.06 20.10 -4.05
N PHE A 226 -3.06 20.61 -4.77
CA PHE A 226 -3.73 21.87 -4.44
C PHE A 226 -5.16 21.72 -3.95
N HIS A 227 -5.67 20.50 -3.75
CA HIS A 227 -7.08 20.26 -3.44
C HIS A 227 -7.56 21.09 -2.23
N ASP A 228 -6.69 21.20 -1.22
CA ASP A 228 -6.93 21.89 0.04
C ASP A 228 -6.33 23.30 0.12
N ILE A 229 -5.79 23.86 -0.98
CA ILE A 229 -5.12 25.18 -0.94
C ILE A 229 -6.02 26.31 -0.41
N GLY A 230 -7.34 26.17 -0.57
CA GLY A 230 -8.31 27.12 -0.05
C GLY A 230 -8.38 27.17 1.47
N GLU A 231 -7.91 26.15 2.18
CA GLU A 231 -7.85 26.14 3.65
C GLU A 231 -6.92 27.23 4.19
N LEU A 232 -5.88 27.58 3.43
CA LEU A 232 -4.91 28.63 3.79
C LEU A 232 -5.51 30.04 3.75
N LYS A 233 -6.78 30.19 3.34
CA LYS A 233 -7.56 31.43 3.48
C LYS A 233 -8.24 31.56 4.84
N PHE A 234 -8.32 30.49 5.63
CA PHE A 234 -8.89 30.53 6.97
C PHE A 234 -7.85 31.02 7.99
N PRO A 235 -8.28 31.64 9.10
CA PRO A 235 -7.40 31.95 10.22
C PRO A 235 -6.75 30.67 10.79
N ALA A 236 -5.50 30.76 11.24
CA ALA A 236 -4.76 29.60 11.74
C ALA A 236 -5.46 28.92 12.94
N GLU A 237 -6.12 29.70 13.80
CA GLU A 237 -6.86 29.20 14.96
C GLU A 237 -8.06 28.33 14.55
N HIS A 238 -8.62 28.57 13.36
CA HIS A 238 -9.69 27.76 12.80
C HIS A 238 -9.17 26.38 12.37
N LEU A 239 -7.99 26.34 11.74
CA LEU A 239 -7.36 25.09 11.29
C LEU A 239 -6.90 24.23 12.47
N LEU A 240 -6.36 24.84 13.53
CA LEU A 240 -5.95 24.14 14.76
C LEU A 240 -7.12 23.46 15.48
N ARG A 241 -8.36 23.89 15.22
CA ARG A 241 -9.57 23.38 15.86
C ARG A 241 -10.36 22.41 15.01
N LYS A 242 -9.85 21.96 13.85
CA LYS A 242 -10.53 21.01 12.94
C LYS A 242 -11.16 19.81 13.65
N GLY A 243 -10.41 19.16 14.55
CA GLY A 243 -10.91 18.00 15.32
C GLY A 243 -12.05 18.31 16.31
N SER A 244 -12.26 19.58 16.62
CA SER A 244 -13.26 20.07 17.59
C SER A 244 -14.40 20.87 16.96
N MET A 245 -14.46 20.95 15.62
CA MET A 245 -15.51 21.67 14.92
C MET A 245 -16.88 21.03 15.14
N SER A 246 -17.89 21.86 15.40
CA SER A 246 -19.28 21.42 15.34
C SER A 246 -19.65 20.94 13.93
N ALA A 247 -20.72 20.15 13.82
CA ALA A 247 -21.19 19.67 12.52
C ALA A 247 -21.50 20.82 11.54
N SER A 248 -22.02 21.94 12.03
CA SER A 248 -22.28 23.14 11.22
C SER A 248 -21.00 23.83 10.77
N GLU A 249 -20.00 23.96 11.64
CA GLU A 249 -18.70 24.56 11.31
C GLU A 249 -17.97 23.69 10.29
N ARG A 250 -17.92 22.37 10.50
CA ARG A 250 -17.32 21.42 9.56
C ARG A 250 -18.00 21.49 8.20
N LYS A 251 -19.34 21.48 8.15
CA LYS A 251 -20.07 21.63 6.88
C LYS A 251 -19.75 22.95 6.18
N ASN A 252 -19.70 24.06 6.91
CA ASN A 252 -19.34 25.36 6.35
C ASN A 252 -17.91 25.36 5.79
N PHE A 253 -16.97 24.77 6.53
CA PHE A 253 -15.57 24.63 6.15
C PHE A 253 -15.41 23.84 4.85
N LEU A 254 -15.94 22.60 4.81
CA LEU A 254 -15.91 21.71 3.64
C LEU A 254 -16.66 22.29 2.42
N SER A 255 -17.59 23.22 2.64
CA SER A 255 -18.31 23.90 1.56
C SER A 255 -17.60 25.15 1.03
N THR A 256 -16.63 25.68 1.79
CA THR A 256 -16.05 27.01 1.55
C THR A 256 -14.62 26.93 1.07
N HIS A 257 -13.77 26.08 1.67
CA HIS A 257 -12.39 26.00 1.21
C HIS A 257 -12.26 25.53 -0.26
N PRO A 258 -13.12 24.64 -0.81
CA PRO A 258 -13.01 24.29 -2.23
C PRO A 258 -13.24 25.51 -3.13
N LYS A 259 -14.15 26.41 -2.73
CA LYS A 259 -14.43 27.66 -3.45
C LYS A 259 -13.22 28.60 -3.43
N TYR A 260 -12.61 28.77 -2.25
CA TYR A 260 -11.38 29.56 -2.13
C TYR A 260 -10.22 28.96 -2.92
N GLY A 261 -10.10 27.63 -2.96
CA GLY A 261 -9.09 26.94 -3.76
C GLY A 261 -9.28 27.20 -5.25
N VAL A 262 -10.51 27.09 -5.75
CA VAL A 262 -10.88 27.42 -7.13
C VAL A 262 -10.54 28.89 -7.45
N GLU A 263 -10.93 29.84 -6.59
CA GLU A 263 -10.63 31.27 -6.79
C GLU A 263 -9.12 31.57 -6.84
N LEU A 264 -8.31 30.80 -6.13
CA LEU A 264 -6.84 30.91 -6.18
C LEU A 264 -6.28 30.33 -7.47
N ALA A 265 -6.74 29.15 -7.87
CA ALA A 265 -6.28 28.46 -9.07
C ALA A 265 -6.66 29.24 -10.35
N GLU A 266 -7.89 29.76 -10.43
CA GLU A 266 -8.39 30.52 -11.60
C GLU A 266 -7.65 31.85 -11.82
N LYS A 267 -6.95 32.39 -10.80
CA LYS A 267 -6.10 33.58 -10.95
C LYS A 267 -4.78 33.31 -11.65
N LEU A 268 -4.35 32.04 -11.70
CA LEU A 268 -3.10 31.67 -12.33
C LEU A 268 -3.32 31.35 -13.81
N PRO A 269 -2.54 31.96 -14.72
CA PRO A 269 -2.62 31.62 -16.12
C PRO A 269 -2.19 30.17 -16.35
N ASN A 270 -2.92 29.46 -17.21
CA ASN A 270 -2.66 28.07 -17.61
C ASN A 270 -2.78 27.02 -16.50
N PHE A 271 -3.47 27.33 -15.40
CA PHE A 271 -3.83 26.28 -14.43
C PHE A 271 -4.82 25.30 -15.09
N PRO A 272 -4.56 23.98 -15.09
CA PRO A 272 -5.41 23.02 -15.81
C PRO A 272 -6.84 23.00 -15.29
N TYR A 273 -7.82 23.00 -16.19
CA TYR A 273 -9.24 22.97 -15.82
C TYR A 273 -9.62 21.69 -15.06
N GLU A 274 -9.03 20.56 -15.44
CA GLU A 274 -9.24 19.26 -14.81
C GLU A 274 -8.71 19.25 -13.36
N ALA A 275 -7.61 19.96 -13.09
CA ALA A 275 -7.08 20.15 -11.74
C ALA A 275 -7.98 21.08 -10.91
N ILE A 276 -8.56 22.12 -11.51
CA ILE A 276 -9.56 22.98 -10.85
C ILE A 276 -10.81 22.17 -10.48
N ASP A 277 -11.24 21.23 -11.32
CA ASP A 277 -12.36 20.35 -11.01
C ASP A 277 -12.06 19.43 -9.81
N VAL A 278 -10.83 18.94 -9.65
CA VAL A 278 -10.41 18.22 -8.44
C VAL A 278 -10.59 19.10 -7.20
N ILE A 279 -9.99 20.30 -7.21
CA ILE A 279 -10.09 21.26 -6.10
C ILE A 279 -11.56 21.54 -5.76
N ARG A 280 -12.41 21.70 -6.78
CA ARG A 280 -13.83 22.00 -6.61
C ARG A 280 -14.65 20.85 -6.03
N GLN A 281 -14.27 19.60 -6.31
CA GLN A 281 -15.15 18.43 -6.16
C GLN A 281 -14.62 17.35 -5.19
N HIS A 282 -13.42 17.47 -4.62
CA HIS A 282 -12.80 16.41 -3.80
C HIS A 282 -13.59 16.06 -2.51
N HIS A 283 -14.55 16.89 -2.09
CA HIS A 283 -15.48 16.59 -1.00
C HIS A 283 -16.88 16.17 -1.44
N GLU A 284 -17.12 16.02 -2.73
CA GLU A 284 -18.35 15.42 -3.24
C GLU A 284 -18.36 13.93 -2.90
N ARG A 285 -19.53 13.28 -3.02
CA ARG A 285 -19.68 11.83 -2.79
C ARG A 285 -20.62 11.28 -3.85
N LEU A 286 -20.39 10.05 -4.31
CA LEU A 286 -21.11 9.49 -5.47
C LEU A 286 -22.64 9.47 -5.31
N ASN A 287 -23.12 9.37 -4.08
CA ASN A 287 -24.53 9.40 -3.71
C ASN A 287 -25.14 10.82 -3.57
N GLY A 288 -24.35 11.88 -3.75
CA GLY A 288 -24.75 13.28 -3.60
C GLY A 288 -24.78 13.80 -2.16
N SER A 289 -24.24 13.05 -1.18
CA SER A 289 -24.19 13.51 0.22
C SER A 289 -23.02 14.46 0.52
N GLY A 290 -22.14 14.69 -0.46
CA GLY A 290 -20.94 15.52 -0.31
C GLY A 290 -21.20 17.02 -0.45
N PHE A 291 -20.10 17.78 -0.40
CA PHE A 291 -20.07 19.24 -0.48
C PHE A 291 -19.10 19.68 -1.59
N PRO A 292 -19.23 20.91 -2.13
CA PRO A 292 -20.19 21.96 -1.79
C PRO A 292 -21.54 21.86 -2.51
N THR A 293 -21.65 21.09 -3.60
CA THR A 293 -22.82 21.12 -4.50
C THR A 293 -23.69 19.87 -4.45
N GLY A 294 -23.25 18.79 -3.81
CA GLY A 294 -24.01 17.53 -3.73
C GLY A 294 -24.09 16.83 -5.08
N LYS A 295 -23.01 16.92 -5.87
CA LYS A 295 -22.88 16.26 -7.18
C LYS A 295 -22.99 14.76 -7.00
N LYS A 296 -23.63 14.10 -7.97
CA LYS A 296 -23.69 12.64 -8.07
C LYS A 296 -22.61 12.12 -9.01
N ASP A 297 -22.39 10.82 -8.95
CA ASP A 297 -21.34 10.08 -9.66
C ASP A 297 -21.03 10.60 -11.09
N ASP A 298 -22.02 10.66 -11.97
CA ASP A 298 -21.89 11.10 -13.37
C ASP A 298 -21.49 12.58 -13.53
N GLN A 299 -21.61 13.38 -12.48
CA GLN A 299 -21.31 14.82 -12.45
C GLN A 299 -19.96 15.14 -11.81
N ILE A 300 -19.26 14.14 -11.28
CA ILE A 300 -17.95 14.26 -10.64
C ILE A 300 -16.87 13.81 -11.63
N SER A 301 -15.81 14.59 -11.77
CA SER A 301 -14.70 14.27 -12.67
C SER A 301 -13.99 12.99 -12.23
N LYS A 302 -13.45 12.21 -13.18
CA LYS A 302 -12.68 10.99 -12.88
C LYS A 302 -11.52 11.29 -11.93
N PHE A 303 -10.84 12.43 -12.11
CA PHE A 303 -9.72 12.84 -11.27
C PHE A 303 -10.18 13.17 -9.84
N ALA A 304 -11.30 13.89 -9.69
CA ALA A 304 -11.85 14.18 -8.38
C ALA A 304 -12.24 12.89 -7.63
N LYS A 305 -12.79 11.89 -8.31
CA LYS A 305 -13.12 10.58 -7.70
C LYS A 305 -11.89 9.83 -7.18
N ILE A 306 -10.75 9.94 -7.87
CA ILE A 306 -9.49 9.36 -7.40
C ILE A 306 -9.02 10.10 -6.15
N VAL A 307 -8.96 11.44 -6.21
CA VAL A 307 -8.52 12.24 -5.06
C VAL A 307 -9.45 12.06 -3.86
N MET A 308 -10.77 11.98 -4.04
CA MET A 308 -11.72 11.67 -2.96
C MET A 308 -11.39 10.39 -2.19
N VAL A 309 -10.91 9.34 -2.88
CA VAL A 309 -10.55 8.07 -2.25
C VAL A 309 -9.25 8.20 -1.48
N VAL A 310 -8.26 8.85 -2.09
CA VAL A 310 -6.93 9.02 -1.52
C VAL A 310 -6.93 9.99 -0.34
N ASP A 311 -7.68 11.09 -0.44
CA ASP A 311 -7.92 12.07 0.61
C ASP A 311 -8.57 11.41 1.84
N GLU A 312 -9.67 10.68 1.64
CA GLU A 312 -10.33 9.96 2.75
C GLU A 312 -9.39 8.91 3.38
N TYR A 313 -8.55 8.23 2.59
CA TYR A 313 -7.54 7.32 3.13
C TYR A 313 -6.54 8.03 4.05
N ASP A 314 -5.97 9.15 3.58
CA ASP A 314 -4.97 9.91 4.34
C ASP A 314 -5.60 10.53 5.59
N GLU A 315 -6.81 11.11 5.50
CA GLU A 315 -7.56 11.63 6.66
C GLU A 315 -7.87 10.54 7.71
N LEU A 316 -8.21 9.32 7.29
CA LEU A 316 -8.44 8.20 8.21
C LEU A 316 -7.15 7.80 8.94
N CYS A 317 -6.00 7.86 8.27
CA CYS A 317 -4.71 7.57 8.87
C CYS A 317 -4.23 8.71 9.78
N HIS A 318 -4.47 9.96 9.39
CA HIS A 318 -3.92 11.17 10.03
C HIS A 318 -5.01 12.05 10.62
N HIS A 319 -6.00 11.42 11.24
CA HIS A 319 -7.13 12.14 11.82
C HIS A 319 -6.65 13.24 12.82
N PRO A 320 -7.26 14.45 12.80
CA PRO A 320 -6.85 15.53 13.70
C PRO A 320 -6.92 15.18 15.20
N ASP A 321 -7.82 14.26 15.55
CA ASP A 321 -7.88 13.58 16.84
C ASP A 321 -7.11 12.24 16.76
N PRO A 322 -5.91 12.12 17.36
CA PRO A 322 -5.06 10.93 17.24
C PRO A 322 -5.71 9.63 17.72
N ASP A 323 -6.63 9.70 18.68
CA ASP A 323 -7.30 8.51 19.21
C ASP A 323 -8.30 7.90 18.21
N LYS A 324 -8.64 8.65 17.16
CA LYS A 324 -9.51 8.23 16.06
C LYS A 324 -8.76 7.84 14.79
N SER A 325 -7.44 8.05 14.75
CA SER A 325 -6.61 7.60 13.63
C SER A 325 -6.67 6.09 13.51
N LEU A 326 -6.91 5.62 12.28
CA LEU A 326 -6.80 4.21 11.93
C LEU A 326 -5.37 3.91 11.49
N ILE A 327 -4.92 2.68 11.71
CA ILE A 327 -3.70 2.22 11.02
C ILE A 327 -4.00 1.99 9.53
N PRO A 328 -2.99 2.06 8.64
CA PRO A 328 -3.19 1.95 7.19
C PRO A 328 -4.05 0.78 6.71
N SER A 329 -3.80 -0.42 7.23
CA SER A 329 -4.57 -1.62 6.87
C SER A 329 -6.04 -1.54 7.31
N GLU A 330 -6.32 -0.92 8.46
CA GLU A 330 -7.69 -0.66 8.91
C GLU A 330 -8.37 0.42 8.05
N ALA A 331 -7.65 1.48 7.67
CA ALA A 331 -8.18 2.52 6.79
C ALA A 331 -8.56 1.94 5.42
N LEU A 332 -7.70 1.13 4.79
CA LEU A 332 -8.03 0.43 3.54
C LEU A 332 -9.26 -0.48 3.68
N SER A 333 -9.34 -1.25 4.77
CA SER A 333 -10.48 -2.12 5.05
C SER A 333 -11.77 -1.30 5.23
N TYR A 334 -11.70 -0.17 5.93
CA TYR A 334 -12.81 0.75 6.11
C TYR A 334 -13.31 1.30 4.77
N LEU A 335 -12.41 1.79 3.90
CA LEU A 335 -12.79 2.29 2.57
C LEU A 335 -13.47 1.20 1.73
N TYR A 336 -12.91 -0.01 1.73
CA TYR A 336 -13.43 -1.13 0.95
C TYR A 336 -14.84 -1.56 1.40
N VAL A 337 -15.06 -1.64 2.71
CA VAL A 337 -16.31 -2.18 3.28
C VAL A 337 -17.37 -1.10 3.50
N LYS A 338 -17.00 0.07 4.02
CA LYS A 338 -17.94 1.10 4.51
C LYS A 338 -18.23 2.18 3.47
N CYS A 339 -17.30 2.47 2.57
CA CYS A 339 -17.43 3.58 1.62
C CYS A 339 -17.86 3.17 0.20
N ARG A 340 -18.29 1.92 -0.01
CA ARG A 340 -18.64 1.37 -1.33
C ARG A 340 -19.72 2.16 -2.10
N HIS A 341 -20.60 2.86 -1.40
CA HIS A 341 -21.69 3.64 -2.00
C HIS A 341 -21.41 5.15 -2.08
N THR A 342 -20.33 5.62 -1.45
CA THR A 342 -19.97 7.04 -1.36
C THR A 342 -18.72 7.38 -2.15
N LEU A 343 -17.83 6.39 -2.37
CA LEU A 343 -16.56 6.52 -3.08
C LEU A 343 -16.49 5.55 -4.27
N TRP A 344 -15.60 5.86 -5.21
CA TRP A 344 -15.43 5.07 -6.42
C TRP A 344 -14.66 3.78 -6.14
N HIS A 345 -15.33 2.64 -6.27
CA HIS A 345 -14.82 1.35 -5.81
C HIS A 345 -13.56 0.90 -6.55
N GLU A 346 -13.47 1.15 -7.86
CA GLU A 346 -12.29 0.82 -8.67
C GLU A 346 -11.05 1.57 -8.19
N ALA A 347 -11.18 2.83 -7.79
CA ALA A 347 -10.07 3.59 -7.21
C ALA A 347 -9.67 3.06 -5.81
N VAL A 348 -10.62 2.59 -5.00
CA VAL A 348 -10.31 1.93 -3.72
C VAL A 348 -9.54 0.62 -3.94
N VAL A 349 -9.98 -0.20 -4.90
CA VAL A 349 -9.30 -1.46 -5.25
C VAL A 349 -7.89 -1.19 -5.79
N SER A 350 -7.74 -0.17 -6.64
CA SER A 350 -6.45 0.29 -7.15
C SER A 350 -5.52 0.71 -6.02
N LEU A 351 -6.00 1.53 -5.07
CA LEU A 351 -5.22 1.94 -3.89
C LEU A 351 -4.74 0.73 -3.07
N ILE A 352 -5.60 -0.27 -2.84
CA ILE A 352 -5.23 -1.53 -2.17
C ILE A 352 -4.21 -2.32 -2.99
N SER A 353 -4.36 -2.32 -4.32
CA SER A 353 -3.40 -2.99 -5.21
C SER A 353 -2.01 -2.35 -5.12
N GLN A 354 -1.95 -1.03 -4.97
CA GLN A 354 -0.68 -0.29 -4.90
C GLN A 354 -0.03 -0.36 -3.52
N LEU A 355 -0.83 -0.34 -2.43
CA LEU A 355 -0.33 -0.34 -1.05
C LEU A 355 -0.23 -1.74 -0.42
N GLY A 356 -0.80 -2.76 -1.05
CA GLY A 356 -0.87 -4.10 -0.50
C GLY A 356 -1.88 -4.25 0.64
N VAL A 357 -1.96 -5.47 1.18
CA VAL A 357 -2.88 -5.79 2.30
C VAL A 357 -2.43 -5.14 3.60
N TYR A 358 -1.11 -5.12 3.82
CA TYR A 358 -0.48 -4.47 4.95
C TYR A 358 0.41 -3.35 4.46
N PRO A 359 -0.13 -2.13 4.31
CA PRO A 359 0.67 -1.00 3.88
C PRO A 359 1.74 -0.67 4.92
N PRO A 360 2.84 -0.03 4.50
CA PRO A 360 3.86 0.46 5.40
C PRO A 360 3.25 1.35 6.49
N GLY A 361 3.72 1.19 7.74
CA GLY A 361 3.14 1.84 8.92
C GLY A 361 2.04 1.03 9.61
N SER A 362 1.61 -0.09 9.02
CA SER A 362 0.74 -1.06 9.71
C SER A 362 1.49 -1.72 10.85
N LEU A 363 0.95 -1.62 12.07
CA LEU A 363 1.40 -2.37 13.23
C LEU A 363 0.74 -3.76 13.22
N VAL A 364 1.54 -4.80 13.43
CA VAL A 364 1.10 -6.20 13.25
C VAL A 364 1.61 -7.12 14.35
N ASN A 365 0.78 -8.10 14.72
CA ASN A 365 1.14 -9.25 15.54
C ASN A 365 1.54 -10.40 14.62
N LEU A 366 2.66 -11.04 14.92
CA LEU A 366 3.14 -12.23 14.23
C LEU A 366 2.68 -13.51 14.95
N SER A 367 2.69 -14.64 14.24
CA SER A 367 2.30 -15.96 14.77
C SER A 367 3.16 -16.44 15.94
N ASN A 368 4.37 -15.90 16.08
CA ASN A 368 5.28 -16.12 17.21
C ASN A 368 5.13 -15.10 18.36
N GLN A 369 4.02 -14.35 18.39
CA GLN A 369 3.68 -13.33 19.40
C GLN A 369 4.56 -12.07 19.38
N LYS A 370 5.50 -11.95 18.43
CA LYS A 370 6.28 -10.72 18.26
C LYS A 370 5.45 -9.64 17.59
N ILE A 371 5.77 -8.39 17.90
CA ILE A 371 5.12 -7.22 17.34
C ILE A 371 6.10 -6.54 16.39
N GLY A 372 5.59 -6.07 15.25
CA GLY A 372 6.37 -5.29 14.31
C GLY A 372 5.56 -4.23 13.59
N ILE A 373 6.28 -3.34 12.92
CA ILE A 373 5.73 -2.35 12.01
C ILE A 373 6.17 -2.68 10.58
N VAL A 374 5.22 -2.67 9.66
CA VAL A 374 5.53 -2.91 8.24
C VAL A 374 6.33 -1.73 7.70
N THR A 375 7.47 -2.01 7.08
CA THR A 375 8.37 -0.99 6.52
C THR A 375 8.31 -0.93 5.00
N SER A 376 7.99 -2.04 4.33
CA SER A 376 7.89 -2.12 2.88
C SER A 376 6.90 -3.21 2.45
N VAL A 377 6.24 -3.00 1.32
CA VAL A 377 5.26 -3.92 0.72
C VAL A 377 5.97 -4.96 -0.13
N ASN A 378 5.46 -6.18 -0.14
CA ASN A 378 5.81 -7.19 -1.13
C ASN A 378 4.62 -7.39 -2.09
N LEU A 379 4.68 -6.83 -3.31
CA LEU A 379 3.57 -6.99 -4.26
C LEU A 379 3.44 -8.41 -4.82
N ALA A 380 4.56 -9.15 -4.93
CA ALA A 380 4.55 -10.54 -5.37
C ALA A 380 3.85 -11.44 -4.34
N ASN A 381 4.04 -11.15 -3.05
CA ASN A 381 3.35 -11.82 -1.96
C ASN A 381 2.85 -10.82 -0.91
N ARG A 382 1.64 -10.30 -1.11
CA ARG A 382 1.02 -9.21 -0.33
C ARG A 382 0.85 -9.50 1.17
N LEU A 383 0.97 -10.77 1.57
CA LEU A 383 0.88 -11.21 2.97
C LEU A 383 2.26 -11.39 3.64
N ARG A 384 3.35 -11.24 2.89
CA ARG A 384 4.73 -11.40 3.38
C ARG A 384 5.58 -10.14 3.14
N PRO A 385 5.22 -9.00 3.77
CA PRO A 385 5.98 -7.75 3.68
C PRO A 385 7.31 -7.80 4.46
N VAL A 386 8.09 -6.73 4.35
CA VAL A 386 9.25 -6.48 5.23
C VAL A 386 8.79 -5.75 6.48
N ILE A 387 9.23 -6.22 7.64
CA ILE A 387 8.75 -5.78 8.96
C ILE A 387 9.94 -5.43 9.84
N LEU A 388 9.86 -4.29 10.53
CA LEU A 388 10.73 -3.98 11.65
C LEU A 388 10.10 -4.58 12.92
N VAL A 389 10.73 -5.60 13.48
CA VAL A 389 10.22 -6.38 14.61
C VAL A 389 10.96 -6.00 15.88
N TYR A 390 10.21 -5.80 16.96
CA TYR A 390 10.76 -5.64 18.29
C TYR A 390 10.37 -6.83 19.17
N ASP A 391 11.35 -7.35 19.90
CA ASP A 391 11.18 -8.47 20.81
C ASP A 391 11.47 -8.00 22.24
N GLU A 392 10.42 -7.88 23.06
CA GLU A 392 10.56 -7.41 24.44
C GLU A 392 11.32 -8.40 25.33
N HIS A 393 11.43 -9.67 24.91
CA HIS A 393 12.12 -10.73 25.63
C HIS A 393 13.56 -10.98 25.13
N SER A 394 13.99 -10.23 24.12
CA SER A 394 15.36 -10.24 23.60
C SER A 394 16.33 -9.57 24.57
N SER A 395 17.57 -10.08 24.65
CA SER A 395 18.67 -9.45 25.39
C SER A 395 19.21 -8.18 24.72
N SER A 396 18.79 -7.90 23.48
CA SER A 396 19.09 -6.68 22.74
C SER A 396 17.84 -5.81 22.67
N ASP A 397 17.98 -4.53 23.02
CA ASP A 397 16.94 -3.52 22.90
C ASP A 397 16.81 -2.95 21.47
N GLU A 398 17.61 -3.43 20.50
CA GLU A 398 17.50 -3.02 19.10
C GLU A 398 16.47 -3.85 18.34
N PRO A 399 15.62 -3.21 17.52
CA PRO A 399 14.72 -3.93 16.64
C PRO A 399 15.49 -4.56 15.46
N ILE A 400 14.90 -5.60 14.86
CA ILE A 400 15.47 -6.33 13.73
C ILE A 400 14.61 -6.16 12.49
N ILE A 401 15.23 -6.15 11.30
CA ILE A 401 14.49 -6.22 10.05
C ILE A 401 14.26 -7.67 9.66
N LEU A 402 13.01 -7.96 9.32
CA LEU A 402 12.53 -9.28 8.95
C LEU A 402 11.83 -9.19 7.59
N ASN A 403 12.40 -9.81 6.56
CA ASN A 403 11.71 -10.01 5.30
C ASN A 403 10.88 -11.30 5.40
N LEU A 404 9.56 -11.19 5.61
CA LEU A 404 8.73 -12.39 5.75
C LEU A 404 8.83 -13.32 4.53
N SER A 405 9.11 -12.81 3.32
CA SER A 405 9.23 -13.70 2.15
C SER A 405 10.41 -14.67 2.20
N GLU A 406 11.42 -14.41 3.04
CA GLU A 406 12.58 -15.27 3.28
C GLU A 406 12.39 -16.16 4.52
N GLU A 407 11.32 -15.93 5.28
CA GLU A 407 11.00 -16.67 6.50
C GLU A 407 10.20 -17.93 6.22
N ASP A 408 10.20 -18.87 7.18
CA ASP A 408 9.35 -20.06 7.16
C ASP A 408 7.86 -19.70 6.97
N GLU A 409 7.14 -20.50 6.20
CA GLU A 409 5.72 -20.25 5.90
C GLU A 409 4.82 -20.24 7.15
N SER A 410 5.24 -20.89 8.24
CA SER A 410 4.56 -20.88 9.54
C SER A 410 4.63 -19.52 10.24
N LEU A 411 5.60 -18.67 9.88
CA LEU A 411 5.67 -17.31 10.36
C LEU A 411 4.79 -16.41 9.49
N SER A 412 3.73 -15.85 10.08
CA SER A 412 2.75 -15.04 9.37
C SER A 412 2.24 -13.90 10.23
N ILE A 413 1.66 -12.90 9.57
CA ILE A 413 0.87 -11.85 10.26
C ILE A 413 -0.46 -12.47 10.70
N VAL A 414 -0.79 -12.33 11.98
CA VAL A 414 -2.03 -12.85 12.58
C VAL A 414 -3.09 -11.76 12.65
N SER A 415 -2.71 -10.55 13.08
CA SER A 415 -3.64 -9.44 13.21
C SER A 415 -2.92 -8.10 13.10
N ALA A 416 -3.68 -7.06 12.76
CA ALA A 416 -3.24 -5.68 12.89
C ALA A 416 -3.47 -5.19 14.33
N ILE A 417 -2.70 -4.21 14.80
CA ILE A 417 -2.72 -3.69 16.18
C ILE A 417 -2.80 -2.17 16.13
N ARG A 418 -3.58 -1.54 17.02
CA ARG A 418 -3.59 -0.07 17.10
C ARG A 418 -2.49 0.42 18.04
N PRO A 419 -1.91 1.61 17.79
CA PRO A 419 -0.87 2.18 18.65
C PRO A 419 -1.26 2.27 20.13
N VAL A 420 -2.54 2.54 20.42
CA VAL A 420 -3.07 2.64 21.79
C VAL A 420 -2.95 1.33 22.57
N ASP A 421 -2.95 0.20 21.88
CA ASP A 421 -2.89 -1.15 22.46
C ASP A 421 -1.44 -1.61 22.73
N LEU A 422 -0.42 -0.81 22.35
CA LEU A 422 1.00 -1.12 22.57
C LEU A 422 1.48 -0.73 23.98
N SER A 423 2.41 -1.51 24.55
CA SER A 423 3.15 -1.12 25.75
C SER A 423 4.03 0.12 25.47
N ALA A 424 4.36 0.89 26.52
CA ALA A 424 5.19 2.09 26.38
C ALA A 424 6.56 1.79 25.75
N LYS A 425 7.18 0.66 26.13
CA LYS A 425 8.49 0.22 25.61
C LYS A 425 8.42 -0.05 24.11
N ILE A 426 7.42 -0.82 23.66
CA ILE A 426 7.24 -1.13 22.23
C ILE A 426 6.94 0.13 21.43
N ARG A 427 6.14 1.05 22.00
CA ARG A 427 5.79 2.32 21.36
C ARG A 427 7.02 3.22 21.21
N GLU A 428 7.93 3.22 22.18
CA GLU A 428 9.20 3.96 22.10
C GLU A 428 10.15 3.33 21.07
N CYS A 429 10.30 2.00 21.08
CA CYS A 429 11.23 1.30 20.19
C CYS A 429 10.78 1.27 18.72
N LEU A 430 9.52 0.91 18.44
CA LEU A 430 8.99 0.88 17.08
C LEU A 430 8.61 2.27 16.57
N ASN A 431 8.45 3.23 17.49
CA ASN A 431 8.09 4.63 17.22
C ASN A 431 7.02 4.78 16.11
N PRO A 432 5.83 4.14 16.26
CA PRO A 432 4.77 4.30 15.28
C PRO A 432 4.34 5.77 15.26
N ARG A 433 4.73 6.48 14.20
CA ARG A 433 4.44 7.91 14.03
C ARG A 433 2.93 8.16 14.00
N ARG A 434 2.56 9.38 14.39
CA ARG A 434 1.21 9.92 14.14
C ARG A 434 0.93 10.11 12.65
N ILE A 435 1.92 10.56 11.87
CA ILE A 435 1.79 10.80 10.42
C ILE A 435 2.72 9.87 9.65
N ILE A 436 2.13 9.20 8.65
CA ILE A 436 2.80 8.31 7.71
C ILE A 436 2.97 9.11 6.43
N SER A 437 4.22 9.26 5.98
CA SER A 437 4.53 9.96 4.74
C SER A 437 4.87 8.97 3.64
N TYR A 438 4.22 9.13 2.51
CA TYR A 438 4.41 8.32 1.30
C TYR A 438 5.28 9.13 0.34
N PHE A 439 6.60 8.93 0.41
CA PHE A 439 7.52 9.65 -0.46
C PHE A 439 8.19 8.71 -1.46
N PRO A 440 8.01 8.95 -2.78
CA PRO A 440 8.75 8.25 -3.82
C PRO A 440 10.25 8.50 -3.70
N SER A 441 11.07 7.46 -3.57
CA SER A 441 12.53 7.58 -3.66
C SER A 441 13.10 6.53 -4.61
N ALA A 442 14.09 6.96 -5.42
CA ALA A 442 14.85 6.04 -6.25
C ALA A 442 15.78 5.21 -5.33
N SER A 443 15.56 3.90 -5.26
CA SER A 443 16.42 3.00 -4.48
C SER A 443 17.84 3.02 -5.04
N SER A 444 18.83 3.34 -4.20
CA SER A 444 20.26 3.41 -4.55
C SER A 444 20.93 2.03 -4.70
N THR A 445 20.25 1.02 -5.22
CA THR A 445 20.77 -0.35 -5.25
C THR A 445 21.21 -0.86 -6.61
N GLU A 446 20.98 -0.14 -7.72
CA GLU A 446 21.57 -0.55 -9.01
C GLU A 446 22.14 0.63 -9.79
N SER A 447 23.47 0.57 -9.98
CA SER A 447 24.28 1.33 -10.92
C SER A 447 24.38 2.85 -10.74
N GLY A 448 25.60 3.31 -10.45
CA GLY A 448 25.90 4.72 -10.29
C GLY A 448 25.65 5.52 -11.55
N VAL A 449 24.60 6.34 -11.53
CA VAL A 449 24.50 7.61 -12.28
C VAL A 449 23.63 8.57 -11.48
N GLY A 450 24.21 9.72 -11.09
CA GLY A 450 23.47 10.97 -10.94
C GLY A 450 22.55 11.09 -9.72
N GLY A 451 23.14 11.43 -8.57
CA GLY A 451 22.39 12.02 -7.47
C GLY A 451 21.62 13.27 -7.92
N LEU A 452 20.52 13.54 -7.21
CA LEU A 452 19.78 14.79 -7.20
C LEU A 452 20.76 15.96 -7.37
N ARG A 453 20.74 16.57 -8.55
CA ARG A 453 21.51 17.79 -8.80
C ARG A 453 20.89 18.89 -7.97
N THR A 454 21.65 19.29 -6.95
CA THR A 454 21.52 20.53 -6.19
C THR A 454 20.95 21.65 -7.06
N LEU A 455 19.84 22.24 -6.61
CA LEU A 455 19.29 23.47 -7.17
C LEU A 455 20.32 24.60 -7.00
N ALA A 456 21.19 24.77 -8.00
CA ALA A 456 21.89 26.02 -8.19
C ALA A 456 20.88 27.04 -8.71
N VAL A 457 20.48 27.95 -7.82
CA VAL A 457 19.82 29.21 -8.12
C VAL A 457 20.59 29.87 -9.27
N SER A 458 19.98 29.92 -10.46
CA SER A 458 20.41 30.82 -11.52
C SER A 458 19.42 31.98 -11.55
N THR A 459 19.98 33.16 -11.28
CA THR A 459 19.40 34.50 -11.24
C THR A 459 18.45 34.84 -12.39
#